data_AF-A0A918FNV8-F1
#
_entry.id   AF-A0A918FNV8-F1
#
_cell.length_a   1.000
_cell.length_b   1.000
_cell.length_c   1.000
_cell.angle_alpha   90.00
_cell.angle_beta   90.00
_cell.angle_gamma   90.00
#
_symmetry.space_group_name_H-M   'P 1'
#
loop_
_entity.id
_entity.type
_entity.pdbx_description
1 polymer ?
#
loop_
_entity_poly.entity_id
_entity_poly.type
_entity_poly.pdbx_seq_one_letter_code
_entity_poly.pdbx_strand_id
1 'polypeptide(L)' 'MTNVHAILVGLLSVAHTPEQAEHAAREVLNQHAHQLAEQIRQDAQARHDRDFSDNRIFRLTGAQAAADLIDPEAHRG' A
#
# COMPACT_ATOMS: atom_id res chain seq x y z
N MET A 1 10.44 -4.33 4.02
CA MET A 1 10.65 -5.67 3.39
C MET A 1 9.29 -6.28 3.17
N THR A 2 8.85 -6.38 1.91
CA THR A 2 7.62 -7.09 1.54
C THR A 2 7.70 -8.53 2.04
N ASN A 3 6.78 -8.94 2.90
CA ASN A 3 6.75 -10.30 3.41
C ASN A 3 6.15 -11.23 2.33
N VAL A 4 6.93 -11.46 1.26
CA VAL A 4 6.60 -12.37 0.15
C VAL A 4 6.24 -13.77 0.69
N HIS A 5 6.80 -14.13 1.84
CA HIS A 5 6.47 -15.36 2.54
C HIS A 5 5.02 -15.38 3.06
N ALA A 6 4.49 -14.27 3.60
CA ALA A 6 3.07 -14.18 3.99
C ALA A 6 2.12 -14.29 2.79
N ILE A 7 2.49 -13.73 1.64
CA ILE A 7 1.72 -13.83 0.39
C ILE A 7 1.69 -15.29 -0.09
N LEU A 8 2.86 -15.94 -0.16
CA LEU A 8 2.97 -17.34 -0.57
C LEU A 8 2.25 -18.29 0.39
N VAL A 9 2.39 -18.08 1.70
CA VAL A 9 1.68 -18.86 2.72
C VAL A 9 0.18 -18.66 2.57
N GLY A 10 -0.32 -17.43 2.41
CA GLY A 10 -1.76 -17.18 2.19
C GLY A 10 -2.30 -17.90 0.96
N LEU A 11 -1.58 -17.88 -0.16
CA LEU A 11 -1.98 -18.54 -1.40
C LEU A 11 -1.91 -20.08 -1.33
N LEU A 12 -0.91 -20.63 -0.62
CA LEU A 12 -0.66 -22.07 -0.54
C LEU A 12 -1.39 -22.77 0.61
N SER A 13 -1.83 -22.02 1.64
CA SER A 13 -2.55 -22.58 2.80
C SER A 13 -4.02 -22.89 2.52
N VAL A 14 -4.58 -22.38 1.42
CA VAL A 14 -5.99 -22.57 1.09
C VAL A 14 -6.19 -23.93 0.41
N ALA A 15 -6.70 -24.87 1.20
CA ALA A 15 -7.41 -26.03 0.70
C ALA A 15 -8.86 -25.61 0.30
N HIS A 16 -9.16 -25.73 -1.01
CA HIS A 16 -10.49 -26.03 -1.59
C HIS A 16 -11.50 -24.88 -1.85
N THR A 17 -11.26 -24.05 -2.88
CA THR A 17 -12.08 -23.82 -4.12
C THR A 17 -11.52 -22.58 -4.87
N PRO A 18 -11.75 -22.39 -6.19
CA PRO A 18 -11.25 -21.21 -6.92
C PRO A 18 -11.64 -19.88 -6.28
N GLU A 19 -12.84 -19.80 -5.71
CA GLU A 19 -13.39 -18.59 -5.10
C GLU A 19 -12.64 -18.22 -3.81
N GLN A 20 -12.24 -19.22 -3.01
CA GLN A 20 -11.44 -18.99 -1.81
C GLN A 20 -10.02 -18.52 -2.16
N ALA A 21 -9.44 -19.06 -3.23
CA ALA A 21 -8.13 -18.63 -3.71
C ALA A 21 -8.16 -17.19 -4.25
N GLU A 22 -9.20 -16.83 -5.01
CA GLU A 22 -9.40 -15.45 -5.49
C GLU A 22 -9.58 -14.48 -4.32
N HIS A 23 -10.38 -14.87 -3.33
CA HIS A 23 -10.59 -14.06 -2.13
C HIS A 23 -9.29 -13.84 -1.37
N ALA A 24 -8.53 -14.89 -1.07
CA ALA A 24 -7.24 -14.80 -0.38
C ALA A 24 -6.22 -13.96 -1.17
N ALA A 25 -6.14 -14.13 -2.50
CA ALA A 25 -5.28 -13.32 -3.35
C ALA A 25 -5.66 -11.84 -3.28
N ARG A 26 -6.97 -11.52 -3.31
CA ARG A 26 -7.46 -10.15 -3.22
C ARG A 26 -7.17 -9.52 -1.87
N GLU A 27 -7.32 -10.25 -0.77
CA GLU A 27 -6.97 -9.75 0.56
C GLU A 27 -5.48 -9.43 0.67
N VAL A 28 -4.62 -10.32 0.19
CA VAL A 28 -3.16 -10.11 0.19
C VAL A 28 -2.77 -8.90 -0.66
N LEU A 29 -3.37 -8.75 -1.84
CA LEU A 29 -3.13 -7.58 -2.70
C LEU A 29 -3.60 -6.28 -2.04
N ASN A 30 -4.76 -6.29 -1.38
CA ASN A 30 -5.27 -5.12 -0.66
C ASN A 30 -4.35 -4.74 0.51
N GLN A 31 -3.91 -5.72 1.30
CA GLN A 31 -2.96 -5.50 2.40
C GLN A 31 -1.64 -4.93 1.89
N HIS A 32 -1.13 -5.47 0.78
CA HIS A 32 0.11 -4.97 0.17
C HIS A 32 -0.04 -3.56 -0.39
N ALA A 33 -1.17 -3.25 -1.05
CA ALA A 33 -1.47 -1.92 -1.56
C ALA A 33 -1.53 -0.89 -0.43
N HIS A 34 -2.20 -1.22 0.68
CA HIS A 34 -2.25 -0.38 1.87
C HIS A 34 -0.85 -0.15 2.48
N GLN A 35 -0.06 -1.21 2.65
CA GLN A 35 1.32 -1.09 3.14
C GLN A 35 2.21 -0.23 2.25
N LEU A 36 2.05 -0.34 0.93
CA LEU A 36 2.77 0.48 -0.04
C LEU A 36 2.36 1.94 0.04
N ALA A 37 1.07 2.24 0.13
CA ALA A 37 0.56 3.59 0.31
C ALA A 37 1.12 4.24 1.58
N GLU A 38 1.16 3.50 2.69
CA GLU A 38 1.71 3.99 3.94
C GLU A 38 3.22 4.27 3.85
N GLN A 39 3.98 3.40 3.16
CA GLN A 39 5.40 3.66 2.89
C GLN A 39 5.61 4.94 2.06
N ILE A 40 4.77 5.17 1.04
CA ILE A 40 4.83 6.40 0.23
C ILE A 40 4.56 7.63 1.10
N ARG A 41 3.54 7.59 1.97
CA ARG A 41 3.21 8.69 2.90
C ARG A 41 4.39 8.99 3.84
N GLN A 42 4.98 7.95 4.43
CA GLN A 42 6.12 8.08 5.34
C GLN A 42 7.37 8.63 4.64
N ASP A 43 7.70 8.11 3.46
CA ASP A 43 8.85 8.58 2.68
C ASP A 43 8.66 10.02 2.21
N ALA A 44 7.45 10.39 1.80
CA ALA A 44 7.12 11.76 1.40
C ALA A 44 7.27 12.72 2.59
N GLN A 45 6.76 12.36 3.77
CA GLN A 45 6.90 13.15 4.99
C GLN A 45 8.39 13.30 5.38
N ALA A 46 9.14 12.20 5.38
CA ALA A 46 10.56 12.21 5.73
C ALA A 46 11.40 13.08 4.77
N ARG A 47 11.03 13.12 3.48
CA ARG A 47 11.65 14.01 2.49
C ARG A 47 11.25 15.46 2.72
N HIS A 48 9.97 15.72 2.97
CA HIS A 48 9.46 17.04 3.29
C HIS A 48 10.19 17.66 4.50
N ASP A 49 10.39 16.90 5.57
CA ASP A 49 11.00 17.39 6.81
C ASP A 49 12.50 17.72 6.66
N ARG A 50 13.16 17.16 5.64
CA ARG A 50 14.57 17.42 5.31
C ARG A 50 14.75 18.44 4.18
N ASP A 51 13.69 18.77 3.46
CA ASP A 51 13.70 19.71 2.33
C ASP A 51 13.28 21.11 2.81
N PHE A 52 14.07 22.12 2.47
CA PHE A 52 13.79 23.53 2.78
C PHE A 52 13.39 24.34 1.54
N SER A 53 13.21 23.69 0.40
CA SER A 53 12.75 24.35 -0.82
C SER A 53 11.27 24.71 -0.77
N ASP A 54 10.90 25.77 -1.49
CA ASP A 54 9.51 26.23 -1.61
C ASP A 54 8.58 25.16 -2.22
N ASN A 55 9.13 24.21 -2.98
CA ASN A 55 8.37 23.15 -3.64
C ASN A 55 8.09 21.92 -2.76
N ARG A 56 8.57 21.88 -1.51
CA ARG A 56 8.42 20.69 -0.65
C ARG A 56 6.96 20.34 -0.35
N ILE A 57 6.09 21.34 -0.17
CA ILE A 57 4.67 21.15 0.16
C ILE A 57 3.95 20.52 -1.03
N PHE A 58 4.18 21.05 -2.24
CA PHE A 58 3.61 20.51 -3.47
C PHE A 58 3.96 19.03 -3.67
N ARG A 59 5.23 18.66 -3.43
CA ARG A 59 5.68 17.26 -3.51
C ARG A 59 5.04 16.37 -2.45
N LEU A 60 4.89 16.86 -1.22
CA LEU A 60 4.21 16.13 -0.15
C LEU A 60 2.75 15.84 -0.52
N THR A 61 2.00 16.87 -0.92
CA THR A 61 0.60 16.72 -1.31
C THR A 61 0.45 15.79 -2.52
N GLY A 62 1.32 15.91 -3.53
CA GLY A 62 1.29 15.03 -4.69
C GLY A 62 1.56 13.56 -4.34
N ALA A 63 2.49 13.30 -3.43
CA ALA A 63 2.78 11.94 -2.96
C ALA A 63 1.65 11.36 -2.10
N GLN A 64 1.02 12.18 -1.25
CA GLN A 64 -0.16 11.78 -0.49
C GLN A 64 -1.32 11.40 -1.41
N ALA A 65 -1.62 12.25 -2.42
CA ALA A 65 -2.65 11.94 -3.41
C ALA A 65 -2.35 10.65 -4.18
N ALA A 66 -1.08 10.39 -4.53
CA ALA A 66 -0.68 9.15 -5.18
C ALA A 66 -0.86 7.92 -4.26
N ALA A 67 -0.56 8.05 -2.97
CA ALA A 67 -0.80 7.01 -1.98
C ALA A 67 -2.30 6.70 -1.84
N ASP A 68 -3.14 7.73 -1.82
CA ASP A 68 -4.59 7.58 -1.70
C ASP A 68 -5.21 6.86 -2.91
N LEU A 69 -4.66 7.03 -4.13
CA LEU A 69 -5.09 6.27 -5.32
C LEU A 69 -4.78 4.77 -5.25
N ILE A 70 -3.77 4.38 -4.45
CA ILE A 70 -3.33 2.99 -4.31
C ILE A 70 -4.02 2.34 -3.10
N ASP A 71 -4.27 3.11 -2.05
CA ASP A 71 -4.86 2.65 -0.79
C ASP A 71 -6.35 2.29 -0.99
N PRO A 72 -6.74 1.00 -0.91
CA PRO A 72 -8.13 0.60 -1.05
C PRO A 72 -9.03 1.21 0.05
N GLU A 73 -8.46 1.58 1.20
CA GLU A 73 -9.22 2.16 2.32
C GLU A 73 -9.56 3.63 2.11
N ALA A 74 -8.75 4.37 1.34
CA ALA A 74 -9.04 5.77 0.99
C ALA A 74 -10.32 5.91 0.14
N HIS A 75 -10.79 4.81 -0.45
CA HIS A 75 -11.96 4.77 -1.33
C HIS A 75 -13.22 4.19 -0.65
N ARG A 76 -13.16 3.85 0.65
CA ARG A 76 -14.29 3.27 1.41
C ARG A 76 -15.20 4.33 2.08
N GLY A 77 -15.11 5.59 1.65
CA GLY A 77 -15.96 6.69 2.11
C GLY A 77 -17.35 6.71 1.47
#